data_AF-A0A7I8W0D2-F1
#
_entry.id   AF-A0A7I8W0D2-F1
#
_cell.length_a   1.000
_cell.length_b   1.000
_cell.length_c   1.000
_cell.angle_alpha   90.00
_cell.angle_beta   90.00
_cell.angle_gamma   90.00
#
_symmetry.space_group_name_H-M   'P 1'
#
loop_
_entity.id
_entity.type
_entity.pdbx_description
1 polymer ?
#
loop_
_entity_poly.entity_id
_entity_poly.type
_entity_poly.pdbx_seq_one_letter_code
_entity_poly.pdbx_strand_id
1 'polypeptide(L)'
;MAAALAEELPKSGFNFDNCIRNRLLEGKGLKAPKALKTGTTIAGVIFKDGVVLGADTRATEDTIVAEKNCEKIHYIQPNVYCCGAGTAADTEKTTKMVSSQMELHRLNTGRQVRFATVNRALRQMLFRYQGHISAALVLGGVDVTGPHLSCIYPHGSSSVLPFVTMGSGSLAAMAVFEQGYKPDMERAEAMKLVRDAIAAGIFNDLGSGSYVDLCVITKDRTDYLRPFDQANEKGKRQGVYQYPKGTTAILEEKVKKISFDVVDSKQDNCIIFWLVHLAPLRFKADLCSRNMTAPLRRLSRSFLKSTLGLSREQRCTAFYEADRKGGYSDKTTQSLTLGNAVKKGLPMILPECKKFAKEWQDNLKLKHIFPLNHGDYEVLWRFDEDDVKDWLVTCDSDLLEGKSKAEILKTENETALFRGFLDIDVPDDGHTKNAGYANIRAPVNMKSFKRQKPYDWSDYTHLLLKVRGDGRAYSLVLAMDRYFDIQWNDVYQYPLFTRGGPYWQIAKIPFSKFFLASKGRIQDKQQKIDRERIKYLAITASDRFKGEFNLEIDFVGILRDETHKEEFHYEMYYVDTNMLY
;
A
#
# COMPACT_ATOMS: atom_id res chain seq x y z
N MET A 1 -6.54 -30.70 33.32
CA MET A 1 -6.50 -29.26 33.65
C MET A 1 -5.07 -28.77 33.45
N ALA A 2 -4.81 -28.11 32.33
CA ALA A 2 -3.63 -27.26 32.16
C ALA A 2 -4.16 -26.04 31.40
N ALA A 3 -4.38 -24.96 32.15
CA ALA A 3 -4.83 -23.70 31.59
C ALA A 3 -3.75 -23.22 30.61
N ALA A 4 -4.15 -22.97 29.36
CA ALA A 4 -3.34 -22.18 28.45
C ALA A 4 -3.20 -20.79 29.10
N LEU A 5 -2.02 -20.51 29.64
CA LEU A 5 -1.65 -19.16 30.03
C LEU A 5 -1.77 -18.32 28.78
N ALA A 6 -2.72 -17.38 28.79
CA ALA A 6 -2.73 -16.26 27.85
C ALA A 6 -1.31 -15.68 27.83
N GLU A 7 -0.78 -15.42 26.64
CA GLU A 7 0.46 -14.67 26.48
C GLU A 7 0.29 -13.39 27.32
N GLU A 8 1.10 -13.23 28.37
CA GLU A 8 1.01 -12.05 29.22
C GLU A 8 1.15 -10.83 28.30
N LEU A 9 0.10 -10.02 28.20
CA LEU A 9 0.18 -8.71 27.55
C LEU A 9 1.46 -8.04 28.06
N PRO A 10 2.32 -7.52 27.15
CA PRO A 10 3.59 -6.94 27.57
C PRO A 10 3.31 -5.91 28.66
N LYS A 11 3.94 -6.11 29.83
CA LYS A 11 3.74 -5.21 30.98
C LYS A 11 3.94 -3.78 30.53
N SER A 12 3.02 -2.89 30.92
CA SER A 12 3.14 -1.47 30.65
C SER A 12 4.49 -0.97 31.20
N GLY A 13 5.38 -0.54 30.31
CA GLY A 13 6.76 -0.19 30.65
C GLY A 13 7.62 -0.08 29.41
N PHE A 14 8.89 0.27 29.59
CA PHE A 14 9.86 0.31 28.49
C PHE A 14 10.19 -1.14 28.06
N ASN A 15 9.84 -1.53 26.84
CA ASN A 15 10.22 -2.81 26.25
C ASN A 15 11.62 -2.69 25.62
N PHE A 16 12.57 -3.49 26.09
CA PHE A 16 13.96 -3.52 25.61
C PHE A 16 14.33 -4.84 24.91
N ASP A 17 13.35 -5.68 24.56
CA ASP A 17 13.60 -7.02 24.01
C ASP A 17 14.41 -6.95 22.71
N ASN A 18 14.16 -5.93 21.89
CA ASN A 18 14.93 -5.67 20.69
C ASN A 18 16.38 -5.26 20.97
N CYS A 19 16.64 -4.48 22.02
CA CYS A 19 17.99 -4.11 22.44
C CYS A 19 18.74 -5.33 22.98
N ILE A 20 18.07 -6.19 23.75
CA ILE A 20 18.62 -7.44 24.28
C ILE A 20 18.93 -8.42 23.15
N ARG A 21 18.00 -8.59 22.20
CA ARG A 21 18.18 -9.39 20.99
C ARG A 21 19.38 -8.90 20.18
N ASN A 22 19.46 -7.60 19.92
CA ASN A 22 20.58 -7.01 19.16
C ASN A 22 21.92 -7.24 19.85
N ARG A 23 21.99 -7.06 21.19
CA ARG A 23 23.20 -7.35 21.98
C ARG A 23 23.61 -8.83 21.91
N LEU A 24 22.64 -9.75 21.93
CA LEU A 24 22.88 -11.18 21.74
C LEU A 24 23.40 -11.51 20.33
N LEU A 25 22.89 -10.84 19.31
CA LEU A 25 23.35 -11.02 17.92
C LEU A 25 24.77 -10.45 17.73
N GLU A 26 25.06 -9.30 18.34
CA GLU A 26 26.42 -8.73 18.37
C GLU A 26 27.41 -9.68 19.04
N GLY A 27 27.02 -10.31 20.16
CA GLY A 27 27.82 -11.36 20.82
C GLY A 27 28.05 -12.60 19.96
N LYS A 28 27.20 -12.85 18.96
CA LYS A 28 27.35 -13.92 17.95
C LYS A 28 28.10 -13.46 16.70
N GLY A 29 28.66 -12.25 16.69
CA GLY A 29 29.46 -11.71 15.59
C GLY A 29 28.67 -11.00 14.47
N LEU A 30 27.35 -10.85 14.61
CA LEU A 30 26.55 -10.05 13.67
C LEU A 30 26.76 -8.57 13.94
N LYS A 31 27.33 -7.85 12.97
CA LYS A 31 27.49 -6.39 13.04
C LYS A 31 26.19 -5.71 12.61
N ALA A 32 25.63 -4.85 13.46
CA ALA A 32 24.50 -4.01 13.09
C ALA A 32 24.89 -3.06 11.93
N PRO A 33 23.98 -2.83 10.95
CA PRO A 33 24.22 -1.82 9.93
C PRO A 33 24.35 -0.45 10.59
N LYS A 34 25.41 0.28 10.24
CA LYS A 34 25.66 1.62 10.78
C LYS A 34 24.80 2.63 10.03
N ALA A 35 23.99 3.40 10.75
CA ALA A 35 23.25 4.51 10.14
C ALA A 35 24.24 5.52 9.56
N LEU A 36 24.01 5.92 8.30
CA LEU A 36 24.80 6.92 7.62
C LEU A 36 24.47 8.29 8.22
N LYS A 37 25.52 9.00 8.64
CA LYS A 37 25.39 10.35 9.20
C LYS A 37 25.67 11.36 8.09
N THR A 38 24.92 12.46 8.12
CA THR A 38 25.20 13.60 7.27
C THR A 38 26.16 14.54 7.99
N GLY A 39 27.13 15.07 7.25
CA GLY A 39 27.85 16.26 7.66
C GLY A 39 26.91 17.46 7.68
N THR A 40 26.93 18.27 8.74
CA THR A 40 25.95 19.35 8.94
C THR A 40 26.46 20.38 9.94
N THR A 41 26.18 21.65 9.69
CA THR A 41 26.32 22.72 10.68
C THR A 41 24.98 23.41 10.87
N ILE A 42 24.46 23.38 12.10
CA ILE A 42 23.26 24.11 12.51
C ILE A 42 23.59 25.00 13.70
N ALA A 43 22.98 26.18 13.72
CA ALA A 43 23.24 27.19 14.73
C ALA A 43 21.97 27.99 15.04
N GLY A 44 21.90 28.59 16.22
CA GLY A 44 20.85 29.52 16.57
C GLY A 44 21.29 30.56 17.58
N VAL A 45 20.66 31.73 17.57
CA VAL A 45 20.90 32.82 18.51
C VAL A 45 19.59 33.52 18.87
N ILE A 46 19.44 33.88 20.14
CA ILE A 46 18.38 34.76 20.63
C ILE A 46 18.81 36.21 20.36
N PHE A 47 17.90 37.00 19.83
CA PHE A 47 18.05 38.44 19.67
C PHE A 47 16.88 39.16 20.34
N LYS A 48 16.93 40.49 20.40
CA LYS A 48 15.99 41.31 21.19
C LYS A 48 14.50 40.97 20.99
N ASP A 49 14.08 40.76 19.74
CA ASP A 49 12.66 40.55 19.40
C ASP A 49 12.33 39.09 19.01
N GLY A 50 13.27 38.15 19.12
CA GLY A 50 13.06 36.81 18.60
C GLY A 50 14.27 35.88 18.60
N VAL A 51 14.22 34.89 17.70
CA VAL A 51 15.28 33.88 17.51
C VAL A 51 15.64 33.81 16.03
N VAL A 52 16.94 33.69 15.74
CA VAL A 52 17.43 33.35 14.38
C VAL A 52 18.01 31.95 14.44
N LEU A 53 17.52 31.07 13.56
CA LEU A 53 18.08 29.75 13.30
C LEU A 53 18.80 29.75 11.95
N GLY A 54 19.89 29.00 11.84
CA GLY A 54 20.64 28.86 10.61
C GLY A 54 21.12 27.42 10.38
N ALA A 55 21.22 27.06 9.11
CA ALA A 55 21.72 25.76 8.69
C ALA A 55 22.41 25.85 7.32
N ASP A 56 23.33 24.92 7.05
CA ASP A 56 23.85 24.69 5.71
C ASP A 56 22.95 23.71 4.92
N THR A 57 23.09 23.65 3.60
CA THR A 57 22.19 22.86 2.73
C THR A 57 22.81 21.58 2.16
N ARG A 58 24.05 21.24 2.50
CA ARG A 58 24.70 20.00 2.03
C ARG A 58 24.22 18.79 2.82
N ALA A 59 23.85 17.71 2.15
CA ALA A 59 23.67 16.40 2.75
C ALA A 59 24.70 15.42 2.15
N THR A 60 25.50 14.81 3.01
CA THR A 60 26.49 13.80 2.61
C THR A 60 26.00 12.40 2.96
N GLU A 61 26.27 11.45 2.06
CA GLU A 61 26.25 10.03 2.36
C GLU A 61 27.70 9.62 2.66
N ASP A 62 28.09 9.81 3.92
CA ASP A 62 29.47 9.66 4.38
C ASP A 62 30.42 10.63 3.65
N THR A 63 31.20 10.14 2.68
CA THR A 63 32.20 10.92 1.93
C THR A 63 31.67 11.56 0.65
N ILE A 64 30.48 11.15 0.17
CA ILE A 64 29.90 11.63 -1.08
C ILE A 64 28.81 12.66 -0.78
N VAL A 65 28.80 13.78 -1.49
CA VAL A 65 27.69 14.74 -1.44
C VAL A 65 26.49 14.16 -2.19
N ALA A 66 25.49 13.68 -1.46
CA ALA A 66 24.25 13.15 -2.00
C ALA A 66 23.35 14.27 -2.51
N GLU A 67 23.21 15.35 -1.72
CA GLU A 67 22.38 16.49 -2.08
C GLU A 67 23.05 17.83 -1.71
N LYS A 68 22.94 18.83 -2.59
CA LYS A 68 23.53 20.16 -2.38
C LYS A 68 22.55 21.17 -1.80
N ASN A 69 21.24 20.88 -1.86
CA ASN A 69 20.18 21.80 -1.46
C ASN A 69 19.11 21.08 -0.59
N CYS A 70 19.56 20.41 0.47
CA CYS A 70 18.72 19.71 1.44
C CYS A 70 18.15 20.68 2.49
N GLU A 71 16.91 20.49 2.94
CA GLU A 71 16.29 21.30 4.00
C GLU A 71 16.59 20.72 5.39
N LYS A 72 17.19 21.53 6.28
CA LYS A 72 17.52 21.11 7.65
C LYS A 72 16.75 21.87 8.72
N ILE A 73 16.05 22.94 8.37
CA ILE A 73 15.20 23.73 9.27
C ILE A 73 13.76 23.24 9.10
N HIS A 74 13.27 22.46 10.06
CA HIS A 74 11.96 21.84 10.02
C HIS A 74 10.91 22.69 10.75
N TYR A 75 9.72 22.74 10.15
CA TYR A 75 8.54 23.35 10.75
C TYR A 75 7.96 22.45 11.86
N ILE A 76 7.70 23.04 13.04
CA ILE A 76 6.95 22.37 14.12
C ILE A 76 5.59 23.03 14.32
N GLN A 77 5.58 24.34 14.48
CA GLN A 77 4.39 25.18 14.70
C GLN A 77 4.64 26.58 14.13
N PRO A 78 3.62 27.44 13.94
CA PRO A 78 3.80 28.76 13.33
C PRO A 78 4.86 29.63 14.05
N ASN A 79 5.05 29.40 15.35
CA ASN A 79 5.97 30.12 16.22
C ASN A 79 7.20 29.30 16.68
N VAL A 80 7.39 28.07 16.18
CA VAL A 80 8.47 27.17 16.61
C VAL A 80 9.03 26.39 15.41
N TYR A 81 10.34 26.45 15.22
CA TYR A 81 11.09 25.69 14.22
C TYR A 81 12.23 24.91 14.87
N CYS A 82 12.69 23.86 14.20
CA CYS A 82 13.69 22.94 14.71
C CYS A 82 14.71 22.59 13.64
N CYS A 83 16.00 22.86 13.88
CA CYS A 83 17.07 22.42 13.00
C CYS A 83 17.51 21.00 13.37
N GLY A 84 17.70 20.14 12.36
CA GLY A 84 18.16 18.76 12.54
C GLY A 84 19.63 18.56 12.16
N ALA A 85 20.37 17.82 12.97
CA ALA A 85 21.71 17.30 12.67
C ALA A 85 21.83 15.83 13.10
N GLY A 86 22.76 15.10 12.46
CA GLY A 86 22.99 13.67 12.72
C GLY A 86 22.45 12.79 11.60
N THR A 87 21.69 11.76 11.97
CA THR A 87 21.02 10.89 10.99
C THR A 87 19.82 11.63 10.41
N ALA A 88 19.83 11.92 9.11
CA ALA A 88 18.81 12.76 8.47
C ALA A 88 17.39 12.20 8.59
N ALA A 89 17.24 10.87 8.43
CA ALA A 89 15.95 10.21 8.62
C ALA A 89 15.43 10.40 10.05
N ASP A 90 16.25 10.11 11.06
CA ASP A 90 15.87 10.25 12.47
C ASP A 90 15.39 11.68 12.79
N THR A 91 16.08 12.71 12.28
CA THR A 91 15.69 14.11 12.50
C THR A 91 14.36 14.44 11.83
N GLU A 92 14.14 14.00 10.59
CA GLU A 92 12.90 14.26 9.85
C GLU A 92 11.70 13.57 10.52
N LYS A 93 11.84 12.29 10.88
CA LYS A 93 10.72 11.54 11.49
C LYS A 93 10.40 12.05 12.88
N THR A 94 11.42 12.36 13.69
CA THR A 94 11.23 12.88 15.04
C THR A 94 10.54 14.25 15.01
N THR A 95 11.00 15.16 14.16
CA THR A 95 10.40 16.50 14.04
C THR A 95 8.98 16.44 13.47
N LYS A 96 8.72 15.63 12.44
CA LYS A 96 7.38 15.47 11.85
C LYS A 96 6.38 14.88 12.84
N MET A 97 6.77 13.86 13.60
CA MET A 97 5.92 13.25 14.62
C MET A 97 5.54 14.25 15.70
N VAL A 98 6.52 15.00 16.22
CA VAL A 98 6.24 16.04 17.24
C VAL A 98 5.41 17.17 16.65
N SER A 99 5.69 17.62 15.42
CA SER A 99 4.89 18.63 14.71
C SER A 99 3.41 18.25 14.65
N SER A 100 3.11 17.01 14.27
CA SER A 100 1.74 16.46 14.25
C SER A 100 1.08 16.46 15.64
N GLN A 101 1.81 16.00 16.67
CA GLN A 101 1.31 16.02 18.06
C GLN A 101 1.04 17.43 18.57
N MET A 102 1.91 18.39 18.21
CA MET A 102 1.74 19.78 18.60
C MET A 102 0.55 20.43 17.89
N GLU A 103 0.28 20.04 16.64
CA GLU A 103 -0.89 20.52 15.92
C GLU A 103 -2.18 19.99 16.53
N LEU A 104 -2.24 18.71 16.89
CA LEU A 104 -3.36 18.14 17.65
C LEU A 104 -3.54 18.86 19.00
N HIS A 105 -2.45 19.14 19.72
CA HIS A 105 -2.50 19.89 20.97
C HIS A 105 -3.03 21.32 20.78
N ARG A 106 -2.60 22.01 19.71
CA ARG A 106 -3.07 23.35 19.34
C ARG A 106 -4.55 23.35 19.02
N LEU A 107 -5.01 22.42 18.19
CA LEU A 107 -6.42 22.31 17.79
C LEU A 107 -7.32 21.98 19.00
N ASN A 108 -6.87 21.10 19.90
CA ASN A 108 -7.62 20.74 21.09
C ASN A 108 -7.70 21.90 22.11
N THR A 109 -6.61 22.66 22.28
CA THR A 109 -6.57 23.76 23.26
C THR A 109 -7.08 25.09 22.71
N GLY A 110 -7.16 25.24 21.38
CA GLY A 110 -7.46 26.50 20.70
C GLY A 110 -6.41 27.60 20.96
N ARG A 111 -5.21 27.25 21.44
CA ARG A 111 -4.18 28.20 21.87
C ARG A 111 -2.82 27.88 21.25
N GLN A 112 -1.98 28.91 21.13
CA GLN A 112 -0.60 28.76 20.66
C GLN A 112 0.19 27.78 21.54
N VAL A 113 0.98 26.91 20.90
CA VAL A 113 1.84 25.93 21.58
C VAL A 113 3.01 26.63 22.26
N ARG A 114 3.31 26.23 23.50
CA ARG A 114 4.46 26.71 24.27
C ARG A 114 5.76 26.06 23.82
N PHE A 115 6.86 26.81 23.85
CA PHE A 115 8.18 26.28 23.55
C PHE A 115 8.53 25.09 24.45
N ALA A 116 8.25 25.21 25.75
CA ALA A 116 8.51 24.17 26.74
C ALA A 116 7.79 22.84 26.45
N THR A 117 6.59 22.89 25.84
CA THR A 117 5.84 21.70 25.45
C THR A 117 6.57 20.92 24.35
N VAL A 118 7.03 21.63 23.32
CA VAL A 118 7.79 21.05 22.20
C VAL A 118 9.11 20.46 22.71
N ASN A 119 9.86 21.22 23.52
CA ASN A 119 11.13 20.76 24.10
C ASN A 119 10.93 19.49 24.93
N ARG A 120 9.89 19.46 25.78
CA ARG A 120 9.55 18.28 26.59
C ARG A 120 9.20 17.07 25.73
N ALA A 121 8.39 17.25 24.68
CA ALA A 121 7.99 16.16 23.79
C ALA A 121 9.21 15.51 23.10
N LEU A 122 10.10 16.34 22.54
CA LEU A 122 11.32 15.88 21.88
C LEU A 122 12.25 15.14 22.84
N ARG A 123 12.59 15.75 23.99
CA ARG A 123 13.54 15.13 24.93
C ARG A 123 13.00 13.84 25.57
N GLN A 124 11.70 13.77 25.85
CA GLN A 124 11.08 12.54 26.37
C GLN A 124 11.08 11.41 25.33
N MET A 125 10.79 11.73 24.06
CA MET A 125 10.88 10.76 22.98
C MET A 125 12.31 10.24 22.81
N LEU A 126 13.29 11.13 22.71
CA LEU A 126 14.70 10.74 22.53
C LEU A 126 15.22 9.92 23.73
N PHE A 127 14.86 10.31 24.95
CA PHE A 127 15.21 9.55 26.15
C PHE A 127 14.55 8.17 26.17
N ARG A 128 13.29 8.03 25.71
CA ARG A 128 12.61 6.72 25.61
C ARG A 128 13.39 5.72 24.76
N TYR A 129 14.09 6.19 23.74
CA TYR A 129 14.93 5.35 22.88
C TYR A 129 16.41 5.32 23.31
N GLN A 130 16.78 5.89 24.46
CA GLN A 130 18.12 5.80 25.05
C GLN A 130 19.26 6.12 24.06
N GLY A 131 19.04 7.12 23.17
CA GLY A 131 20.04 7.55 22.19
C GLY A 131 20.18 6.69 20.92
N HIS A 132 19.34 5.67 20.72
CA HIS A 132 19.32 4.90 19.46
C HIS A 132 18.82 5.74 18.28
N ILE A 133 17.92 6.70 18.54
CA ILE A 133 17.53 7.73 17.58
C ILE A 133 18.61 8.82 17.62
N SER A 134 19.41 8.91 16.57
CA SER A 134 20.57 9.81 16.48
C SER A 134 20.20 11.17 15.92
N ALA A 135 19.27 11.86 16.59
CA ALA A 135 18.83 13.21 16.24
C ALA A 135 19.39 14.25 17.23
N ALA A 136 20.30 15.09 16.74
CA ALA A 136 20.75 16.29 17.43
C ALA A 136 19.91 17.48 16.93
N LEU A 137 19.25 18.18 17.83
CA LEU A 137 18.25 19.19 17.47
C LEU A 137 18.59 20.55 18.07
N VAL A 138 18.38 21.60 17.29
CA VAL A 138 18.35 22.98 17.78
C VAL A 138 16.92 23.49 17.63
N LEU A 139 16.25 23.68 18.77
CA LEU A 139 14.87 24.12 18.83
C LEU A 139 14.83 25.62 19.14
N GLY A 140 14.20 26.40 18.26
CA GLY A 140 13.99 27.84 18.45
C GLY A 140 12.52 28.20 18.32
N GLY A 141 12.03 29.09 19.17
CA GLY A 141 10.67 29.58 19.07
C GLY A 141 10.39 30.79 19.94
N VAL A 142 9.29 31.47 19.66
CA VAL A 142 8.80 32.60 20.44
C VAL A 142 7.41 32.27 20.94
N ASP A 143 7.19 32.38 22.24
CA ASP A 143 5.87 32.25 22.84
C ASP A 143 5.52 33.47 23.69
N VAL A 144 4.41 33.44 24.44
CA VAL A 144 3.99 34.61 25.22
C VAL A 144 5.00 34.99 26.32
N THR A 145 5.90 34.09 26.70
CA THR A 145 6.93 34.36 27.71
C THR A 145 8.19 34.97 27.10
N GLY A 146 8.31 34.98 25.76
CA GLY A 146 9.44 35.54 25.04
C GLY A 146 10.11 34.54 24.09
N PRO A 147 11.30 34.90 23.56
CA PRO A 147 12.10 34.02 22.74
C PRO A 147 12.82 32.97 23.57
N HIS A 148 12.85 31.74 23.07
CA HIS A 148 13.52 30.61 23.68
C HIS A 148 14.32 29.82 22.65
N LEU A 149 15.49 29.36 23.07
CA LEU A 149 16.40 28.56 22.24
C LEU A 149 16.97 27.42 23.08
N SER A 150 16.97 26.22 22.53
CA SER A 150 17.47 25.03 23.22
C SER A 150 18.19 24.09 22.27
N CYS A 151 19.28 23.49 22.74
CA CYS A 151 19.86 22.30 22.11
C CYS A 151 19.33 21.05 22.80
N ILE A 152 18.97 20.03 22.01
CA ILE A 152 18.54 18.72 22.47
C ILE A 152 19.46 17.69 21.86
N TYR A 153 20.17 16.97 22.71
CA TYR A 153 21.13 15.95 22.29
C TYR A 153 20.43 14.60 22.11
N PRO A 154 20.98 13.68 21.29
CA PRO A 154 20.33 12.40 20.95
C PRO A 154 19.89 11.54 22.14
N HIS A 155 20.60 11.60 23.27
CA HIS A 155 20.23 10.89 24.51
C HIS A 155 19.09 11.50 25.32
N GLY A 156 18.54 12.65 24.90
CA GLY A 156 17.43 13.33 25.57
C GLY A 156 17.83 14.36 26.64
N SER A 157 19.11 14.71 26.79
CA SER A 157 19.48 15.91 27.54
C SER A 157 19.14 17.17 26.73
N SER A 158 18.79 18.24 27.43
CA SER A 158 18.42 19.51 26.81
C SER A 158 18.97 20.68 27.62
N SER A 159 19.53 21.69 26.95
CA SER A 159 20.01 22.92 27.57
C SER A 159 19.35 24.12 26.90
N VAL A 160 18.95 25.12 27.70
CA VAL A 160 18.38 26.40 27.20
C VAL A 160 19.47 27.46 27.31
N LEU A 161 19.83 28.07 26.19
CA LEU A 161 21.02 28.92 26.07
C LEU A 161 20.75 30.09 25.10
N PRO A 162 21.46 31.23 25.24
CA PRO A 162 21.30 32.38 24.35
C PRO A 162 21.76 32.11 22.91
N PHE A 163 22.72 31.22 22.72
CA PHE A 163 23.17 30.74 21.42
C PHE A 163 23.57 29.27 21.54
N VAL A 164 23.39 28.51 20.45
CA VAL A 164 23.75 27.09 20.39
C VAL A 164 24.24 26.70 19.01
N THR A 165 25.13 25.71 18.94
CA THR A 165 25.55 25.07 17.68
C THR A 165 25.51 23.55 17.83
N MET A 166 25.17 22.85 16.76
CA MET A 166 25.17 21.38 16.69
C MET A 166 25.61 20.90 15.30
N GLY A 167 26.01 19.63 15.20
CA GLY A 167 26.52 19.03 13.96
C GLY A 167 28.05 18.94 13.89
N SER A 168 28.58 18.49 12.74
CA SER A 168 30.02 18.27 12.52
C SER A 168 30.83 19.56 12.53
N GLY A 169 30.34 20.63 11.90
CA GLY A 169 31.00 21.95 11.91
C GLY A 169 30.63 22.84 13.10
N SER A 170 29.99 22.27 14.13
CA SER A 170 29.51 23.03 15.31
C SER A 170 30.61 23.78 16.06
N LEU A 171 31.82 23.22 16.14
CA LEU A 171 32.95 23.83 16.84
C LEU A 171 33.45 25.09 16.12
N ALA A 172 33.52 25.06 14.79
CA ALA A 172 33.89 26.23 13.99
C ALA A 172 32.83 27.34 14.12
N ALA A 173 31.55 26.98 14.07
CA ALA A 173 30.45 27.91 14.28
C ALA A 173 30.46 28.50 15.71
N MET A 174 30.78 27.70 16.73
CA MET A 174 30.82 28.15 18.13
C MET A 174 31.90 29.21 18.35
N ALA A 175 33.07 29.06 17.72
CA ALA A 175 34.15 30.06 17.83
C ALA A 175 33.70 31.45 17.34
N VAL A 176 32.87 31.51 16.29
CA VAL A 176 32.31 32.77 15.77
C VAL A 176 31.29 33.36 16.74
N PHE A 177 30.43 32.52 17.34
CA PHE A 177 29.47 32.98 18.35
C PHE A 177 30.16 33.52 19.60
N GLU A 178 31.14 32.83 20.15
CA GLU A 178 31.87 33.29 21.34
C GLU A 178 32.59 34.63 21.10
N GLN A 179 33.08 34.87 19.88
CA GLN A 179 33.71 36.14 19.52
C GLN A 179 32.70 37.28 19.26
N GLY A 180 31.58 36.97 18.60
CA GLY A 180 30.68 37.97 18.02
C GLY A 180 29.39 38.23 18.79
N TYR A 181 29.02 37.35 19.73
CA TYR A 181 27.75 37.44 20.45
C TYR A 181 27.71 38.65 21.40
N LYS A 182 26.59 39.36 21.38
CA LYS A 182 26.22 40.37 22.36
C LYS A 182 24.78 40.13 22.81
N PRO A 183 24.44 40.42 24.08
CA PRO A 183 23.05 40.43 24.50
C PRO A 183 22.26 41.48 23.70
N ASP A 184 20.97 41.21 23.48
CA ASP A 184 20.00 42.15 22.89
C ASP A 184 20.39 42.73 21.51
N MET A 185 21.05 41.92 20.67
CA MET A 185 21.35 42.30 19.29
C MET A 185 20.08 42.65 18.49
N GLU A 186 20.24 43.60 17.57
CA GLU A 186 19.22 43.92 16.57
C GLU A 186 19.14 42.80 15.52
N ARG A 187 17.96 42.64 14.90
CA ARG A 187 17.66 41.55 13.95
C ARG A 187 18.74 41.37 12.88
N ALA A 188 19.22 42.46 12.28
CA ALA A 188 20.21 42.40 11.20
C ALA A 188 21.60 41.95 11.70
N GLU A 189 22.00 42.35 12.90
CA GLU A 189 23.27 41.92 13.53
C GLU A 189 23.21 40.43 13.85
N ALA A 190 22.09 39.95 14.40
CA ALA A 190 21.86 38.53 14.68
C ALA A 190 21.87 37.67 13.40
N MET A 191 21.18 38.10 12.34
CA MET A 191 21.19 37.40 11.05
C MET A 191 22.59 37.29 10.46
N LYS A 192 23.38 38.38 10.53
CA LYS A 192 24.76 38.38 10.06
C LYS A 192 25.63 37.44 10.88
N LEU A 193 25.50 37.46 12.22
CA LEU A 193 26.27 36.59 13.10
C LEU A 193 25.99 35.11 12.84
N VAL A 194 24.71 34.73 12.66
CA VAL A 194 24.36 33.34 12.30
C VAL A 194 24.90 32.96 10.93
N ARG A 195 24.79 33.85 9.93
CA ARG A 195 25.38 33.59 8.61
C ARG A 195 26.88 33.35 8.73
N ASP A 196 27.61 34.22 9.42
CA ASP A 196 29.07 34.13 9.58
C ASP A 196 29.45 32.82 10.31
N ALA A 197 28.68 32.41 11.32
CA ALA A 197 28.89 31.14 12.03
C ALA A 197 28.66 29.91 11.14
N ILE A 198 27.59 29.88 10.34
CA ILE A 198 27.36 28.79 9.38
C ILE A 198 28.46 28.79 8.30
N ALA A 199 28.86 29.95 7.78
CA ALA A 199 29.93 30.06 6.80
C ALA A 199 31.27 29.54 7.34
N ALA A 200 31.59 29.80 8.62
CA ALA A 200 32.76 29.20 9.27
C ALA A 200 32.67 27.67 9.31
N GLY A 201 31.48 27.10 9.56
CA GLY A 201 31.24 25.67 9.40
C GLY A 201 31.48 25.17 7.96
N ILE A 202 30.94 25.87 6.96
CA ILE A 202 31.09 25.53 5.54
C ILE A 202 32.55 25.46 5.10
N PHE A 203 33.38 26.43 5.51
CA PHE A 203 34.77 26.49 5.06
C PHE A 203 35.75 25.63 5.86
N ASN A 204 35.37 25.19 7.07
CA ASN A 204 36.25 24.40 7.96
C ASN A 204 35.79 22.95 8.18
N ASP A 205 34.58 22.57 7.75
CA ASP A 205 34.06 21.20 7.84
C ASP A 205 33.79 20.62 6.45
N LEU A 206 34.30 19.41 6.18
CA LEU A 206 34.09 18.70 4.91
C LEU A 206 32.62 18.32 4.70
N GLY A 207 31.95 18.04 5.82
CA GLY A 207 30.56 17.61 5.85
C GLY A 207 29.55 18.70 5.50
N SER A 208 29.92 19.96 5.69
CA SER A 208 29.04 21.12 5.56
C SER A 208 29.29 21.87 4.24
N GLY A 209 28.29 22.55 3.70
CA GLY A 209 28.53 23.43 2.54
C GLY A 209 27.33 23.86 1.69
N SER A 210 27.66 24.52 0.58
CA SER A 210 26.72 25.03 -0.44
C SER A 210 26.06 26.36 -0.05
N TYR A 211 24.81 26.36 0.40
CA TYR A 211 24.07 27.57 0.74
C TYR A 211 23.91 27.72 2.26
N VAL A 212 23.57 28.93 2.69
CA VAL A 212 23.16 29.24 4.06
C VAL A 212 21.67 29.57 4.05
N ASP A 213 20.91 28.82 4.84
CA ASP A 213 19.49 29.07 5.09
C ASP A 213 19.32 29.73 6.46
N LEU A 214 18.44 30.73 6.55
CA LEU A 214 18.09 31.40 7.81
C LEU A 214 16.59 31.36 8.05
N CYS A 215 16.19 31.13 9.31
CA CYS A 215 14.81 31.25 9.75
C CYS A 215 14.74 32.24 10.92
N VAL A 216 14.02 33.34 10.73
CA VAL A 216 13.86 34.40 11.74
C VAL A 216 12.46 34.28 12.33
N ILE A 217 12.38 33.97 13.62
CA ILE A 217 11.12 33.77 14.34
C ILE A 217 10.93 34.96 15.27
N THR A 218 9.85 35.71 15.07
CA THR A 218 9.41 36.82 15.95
C THR A 218 8.04 36.50 16.55
N LYS A 219 7.54 37.37 17.43
CA LYS A 219 6.21 37.21 18.03
C LYS A 219 5.09 37.16 16.98
N ASP A 220 5.19 37.97 15.93
CA ASP A 220 4.11 38.17 14.97
C ASP A 220 4.25 37.32 13.71
N ARG A 221 5.50 37.06 13.28
CA ARG A 221 5.78 36.34 12.03
C ARG A 221 7.05 35.51 12.08
N THR A 222 7.11 34.54 11.17
CA THR A 222 8.31 33.77 10.89
C THR A 222 8.73 33.97 9.44
N ASP A 223 9.96 34.43 9.23
CA ASP A 223 10.54 34.66 7.91
C ASP A 223 11.57 33.56 7.61
N TYR A 224 11.24 32.65 6.70
CA TYR A 224 12.18 31.61 6.24
C TYR A 224 12.84 32.04 4.93
N LEU A 225 14.17 32.24 4.97
CA LEU A 225 14.98 32.81 3.90
C LEU A 225 15.86 31.71 3.29
N ARG A 226 15.45 31.25 2.10
CA ARG A 226 16.14 30.19 1.36
C ARG A 226 16.22 30.53 -0.13
N PRO A 227 17.43 30.72 -0.70
CA PRO A 227 18.71 30.87 -0.01
C PRO A 227 18.83 32.24 0.67
N PHE A 228 19.56 32.35 1.79
CA PHE A 228 19.99 33.64 2.32
C PHE A 228 21.35 34.08 1.75
N ASP A 229 22.32 33.16 1.75
CA ASP A 229 23.66 33.40 1.21
C ASP A 229 24.16 32.17 0.43
N GLN A 230 25.01 32.39 -0.58
CA GLN A 230 25.65 31.35 -1.36
C GLN A 230 27.15 31.38 -1.10
N ALA A 231 27.64 30.46 -0.26
CA ALA A 231 29.06 30.43 0.13
C ALA A 231 29.99 29.98 -1.00
N ASN A 232 29.51 29.13 -1.91
CA ASN A 232 30.30 28.63 -3.03
C ASN A 232 29.53 28.70 -4.35
N GLU A 233 30.18 29.23 -5.38
CA GLU A 233 29.68 29.21 -6.75
C GLU A 233 30.22 28.01 -7.54
N LYS A 234 29.38 27.46 -8.42
CA LYS A 234 29.79 26.36 -9.29
C LYS A 234 30.55 26.91 -10.50
N GLY A 235 31.73 26.36 -10.78
CA GLY A 235 32.51 26.70 -11.97
C GLY A 235 31.73 26.46 -13.28
N LYS A 236 32.00 27.29 -14.29
CA LYS A 236 31.43 27.14 -15.64
C LYS A 236 32.10 25.97 -16.37
N ARG A 237 31.31 25.13 -17.04
CA ARG A 237 31.85 24.04 -17.88
C ARG A 237 32.56 24.66 -19.09
N GLN A 238 33.78 24.23 -19.36
CA GLN A 238 34.58 24.75 -20.49
C GLN A 238 34.18 24.13 -21.85
N GLY A 239 33.52 22.97 -21.84
CA GLY A 239 33.11 22.27 -23.05
C GLY A 239 31.66 21.78 -23.00
N VAL A 240 31.11 21.51 -24.19
CA VAL A 240 29.78 20.93 -24.36
C VAL A 240 29.94 19.43 -24.63
N TYR A 241 29.37 18.60 -23.76
CA TYR A 241 29.45 17.13 -23.83
C TYR A 241 28.11 16.52 -24.26
N GLN A 242 27.36 17.23 -25.10
CA GLN A 242 26.10 16.73 -25.65
C GLN A 242 26.41 15.95 -26.93
N TYR A 243 26.16 14.65 -26.91
CA TYR A 243 26.28 13.81 -28.09
C TYR A 243 25.04 13.99 -29.00
N PRO A 244 25.21 13.93 -30.33
CA PRO A 244 24.08 13.86 -31.26
C PRO A 244 23.14 12.69 -30.93
N LYS A 245 21.86 12.82 -31.24
CA LYS A 245 20.91 11.70 -31.13
C LYS A 245 21.37 10.55 -32.05
N GLY A 246 21.32 9.32 -31.55
CA GLY A 246 21.78 8.13 -32.28
C GLY A 246 23.21 7.67 -31.95
N THR A 247 23.94 8.37 -31.08
CA THR A 247 25.28 7.93 -30.63
C THR A 247 25.24 6.66 -29.77
N THR A 248 24.16 6.42 -29.03
CA THR A 248 23.99 5.22 -28.21
C THR A 248 23.28 4.12 -29.00
N ALA A 249 23.87 2.92 -29.10
CA ALA A 249 23.24 1.77 -29.73
C ALA A 249 22.03 1.30 -28.91
N ILE A 250 20.88 1.15 -29.57
CA ILE A 250 19.63 0.67 -28.95
C ILE A 250 19.36 -0.74 -29.49
N LEU A 251 19.24 -1.72 -28.60
CA LEU A 251 18.98 -3.12 -28.99
C LEU A 251 17.52 -3.36 -29.36
N GLU A 252 16.60 -2.81 -28.57
CA GLU A 252 15.16 -2.86 -28.81
C GLU A 252 14.54 -1.54 -28.33
N GLU A 253 13.67 -0.96 -29.15
CA GLU A 253 12.89 0.22 -28.79
C GLU A 253 11.41 -0.14 -28.81
N LYS A 254 10.71 0.11 -27.69
CA LYS A 254 9.26 -0.13 -27.59
C LYS A 254 8.54 1.16 -27.26
N VAL A 255 7.93 1.76 -28.28
CA VAL A 255 7.12 2.97 -28.13
C VAL A 255 5.68 2.57 -27.83
N LYS A 256 5.18 2.93 -26.64
CA LYS A 256 3.75 2.82 -26.31
C LYS A 256 3.07 4.17 -26.48
N LYS A 257 2.20 4.29 -27.49
CA LYS A 257 1.34 5.46 -27.64
C LYS A 257 0.24 5.39 -26.58
N ILE A 258 0.25 6.34 -25.65
CA ILE A 258 -0.80 6.49 -24.65
C ILE A 258 -1.90 7.34 -25.30
N SER A 259 -3.03 6.73 -25.64
CA SER A 259 -4.25 7.46 -26.00
C SER A 259 -4.91 7.96 -24.72
N PHE A 260 -4.93 9.28 -24.54
CA PHE A 260 -5.75 9.92 -23.52
C PHE A 260 -6.94 10.58 -24.23
N ASP A 261 -8.15 10.29 -23.77
CA ASP A 261 -9.31 11.10 -24.10
C ASP A 261 -9.17 12.39 -23.29
N VAL A 262 -8.92 13.51 -23.95
CA VAL A 262 -9.02 14.82 -23.31
C VAL A 262 -10.51 15.06 -23.04
N VAL A 263 -10.97 14.65 -21.87
CA VAL A 263 -12.26 15.08 -21.36
C VAL A 263 -12.08 16.54 -20.94
N ASP A 264 -12.37 17.44 -21.87
CA ASP A 264 -12.48 18.87 -21.58
C ASP A 264 -13.71 19.02 -20.68
N SER A 265 -13.49 18.90 -19.36
CA SER A 265 -14.52 19.14 -18.37
C SER A 265 -14.75 20.65 -18.26
N LYS A 266 -15.41 21.22 -19.28
CA LYS A 266 -16.29 22.36 -19.02
C LYS A 266 -17.30 21.87 -17.99
N GLN A 267 -17.24 22.46 -16.80
CA GLN A 267 -18.36 22.46 -15.86
C GLN A 267 -19.51 23.27 -16.48
N ASP A 268 -20.12 22.73 -17.52
CA ASP A 268 -21.46 23.13 -17.95
C ASP A 268 -22.41 22.29 -17.11
N ASN A 269 -22.68 22.78 -15.90
CA ASN A 269 -23.90 22.45 -15.19
C ASN A 269 -25.08 22.63 -16.15
N CYS A 270 -25.98 21.64 -16.16
CA CYS A 270 -27.23 21.54 -16.92
C CYS A 270 -27.10 20.76 -18.24
N ILE A 271 -27.73 19.57 -18.29
CA ILE A 271 -28.50 18.97 -19.41
C ILE A 271 -28.79 17.46 -19.16
N ILE A 272 -28.22 16.81 -18.14
CA ILE A 272 -28.55 15.39 -17.82
C ILE A 272 -29.86 15.24 -17.01
N PHE A 273 -30.68 16.28 -16.91
CA PHE A 273 -31.99 16.20 -16.23
C PHE A 273 -33.18 15.93 -17.15
N TRP A 274 -32.98 15.74 -18.47
CA TRP A 274 -34.09 15.72 -19.45
C TRP A 274 -34.34 14.41 -20.22
N LEU A 275 -33.62 13.31 -19.96
CA LEU A 275 -33.81 12.04 -20.70
C LEU A 275 -34.43 10.88 -19.90
N VAL A 276 -34.76 11.09 -18.62
CA VAL A 276 -35.34 10.03 -17.76
C VAL A 276 -36.85 10.23 -17.51
N HIS A 277 -37.50 11.25 -18.07
CA HIS A 277 -38.85 11.65 -17.67
C HIS A 277 -39.90 11.84 -18.79
N LEU A 278 -39.81 11.13 -19.92
CA LEU A 278 -40.93 11.11 -20.88
C LEU A 278 -41.18 9.74 -21.51
N ALA A 279 -42.45 9.32 -21.37
CA ALA A 279 -43.20 8.27 -22.07
C ALA A 279 -43.25 6.84 -21.46
N PRO A 280 -44.30 6.54 -20.67
CA PRO A 280 -44.81 5.19 -20.47
C PRO A 280 -45.77 4.85 -21.61
N LEU A 281 -45.51 3.81 -22.41
CA LEU A 281 -46.50 3.25 -23.33
C LEU A 281 -46.61 1.73 -23.15
N ARG A 282 -47.76 1.38 -22.57
CA ARG A 282 -48.43 0.07 -22.49
C ARG A 282 -48.05 -0.91 -23.61
N PHE A 283 -47.66 -2.12 -23.22
CA PHE A 283 -48.07 -3.31 -23.95
C PHE A 283 -48.61 -4.35 -22.96
N LYS A 284 -49.91 -4.61 -23.08
CA LYS A 284 -50.64 -5.68 -22.39
C LYS A 284 -50.11 -7.03 -22.86
N ALA A 285 -50.04 -7.96 -21.91
CA ALA A 285 -50.05 -9.39 -22.18
C ALA A 285 -51.41 -9.78 -22.80
N ASP A 286 -51.39 -10.62 -23.84
CA ASP A 286 -52.37 -11.70 -23.99
C ASP A 286 -51.91 -12.73 -25.06
N LEU A 287 -52.02 -13.99 -24.62
CA LEU A 287 -52.31 -15.25 -25.31
C LEU A 287 -51.57 -15.70 -26.61
N CYS A 288 -50.90 -16.83 -26.43
CA CYS A 288 -51.21 -18.13 -27.04
C CYS A 288 -51.01 -18.36 -28.56
N SER A 289 -50.12 -19.32 -28.83
CA SER A 289 -50.09 -20.25 -29.98
C SER A 289 -49.99 -19.65 -31.39
N ARG A 290 -48.85 -19.91 -32.05
CA ARG A 290 -48.81 -20.56 -33.37
C ARG A 290 -47.37 -20.84 -33.78
N ASN A 291 -47.11 -22.11 -34.08
CA ASN A 291 -46.01 -22.56 -34.92
C ASN A 291 -45.93 -21.69 -36.18
N MET A 292 -44.73 -21.31 -36.60
CA MET A 292 -44.37 -21.40 -38.01
C MET A 292 -42.85 -21.28 -38.22
N THR A 293 -42.40 -22.20 -39.06
CA THR A 293 -41.09 -22.42 -39.65
C THR A 293 -40.54 -21.21 -40.41
N ALA A 294 -39.20 -21.17 -40.54
CA ALA A 294 -38.33 -20.38 -41.42
C ALA A 294 -38.90 -19.98 -42.83
N PRO A 295 -38.32 -19.01 -43.60
CA PRO A 295 -36.89 -18.68 -43.63
C PRO A 295 -36.44 -17.21 -43.83
N LEU A 296 -35.16 -17.02 -43.49
CA LEU A 296 -34.25 -15.97 -43.94
C LEU A 296 -34.32 -15.74 -45.47
N ARG A 297 -34.62 -14.50 -45.90
CA ARG A 297 -34.00 -13.79 -47.06
C ARG A 297 -34.76 -12.50 -47.41
N ARG A 298 -34.07 -11.37 -47.33
CA ARG A 298 -34.10 -10.16 -48.20
C ARG A 298 -33.99 -8.89 -47.37
N LEU A 299 -32.77 -8.41 -47.22
CA LEU A 299 -32.49 -6.97 -47.22
C LEU A 299 -31.36 -6.73 -48.22
N SER A 300 -31.65 -5.86 -49.18
CA SER A 300 -30.88 -5.63 -50.39
C SER A 300 -29.57 -4.89 -50.10
N ARG A 301 -28.55 -5.23 -50.89
CA ARG A 301 -27.17 -4.71 -50.85
C ARG A 301 -27.01 -3.26 -51.36
N SER A 302 -28.02 -2.41 -51.29
CA SER A 302 -28.01 -1.11 -51.99
C SER A 302 -27.92 0.14 -51.11
N PHE A 303 -27.77 0.03 -49.78
CA PHE A 303 -27.78 1.20 -48.88
C PHE A 303 -26.45 1.54 -48.21
N LEU A 304 -25.35 0.85 -48.55
CA LEU A 304 -24.04 1.00 -47.87
C LEU A 304 -22.87 1.30 -48.81
N LYS A 305 -23.10 2.06 -49.88
CA LYS A 305 -22.01 2.58 -50.74
C LYS A 305 -22.31 3.97 -51.26
N SER A 306 -22.02 4.98 -50.46
CA SER A 306 -21.51 6.27 -50.95
C SER A 306 -21.21 7.17 -49.77
N THR A 307 -19.97 7.15 -49.29
CA THR A 307 -19.12 8.32 -48.98
C THR A 307 -17.97 7.90 -48.09
N LEU A 308 -16.79 8.40 -48.45
CA LEU A 308 -15.50 8.36 -47.73
C LEU A 308 -14.66 7.09 -47.94
N GLY A 309 -13.76 7.21 -48.92
CA GLY A 309 -12.56 6.40 -49.01
C GLY A 309 -11.59 6.78 -47.90
N LEU A 310 -11.17 5.78 -47.13
CA LEU A 310 -9.99 5.77 -46.28
C LEU A 310 -9.47 4.33 -46.27
N SER A 311 -8.15 4.19 -46.44
CA SER A 311 -7.45 2.93 -46.62
C SER A 311 -7.54 2.00 -45.40
N ARG A 312 -7.64 0.71 -45.72
CA ARG A 312 -7.56 -0.48 -44.85
C ARG A 312 -6.59 -0.36 -43.66
N GLU A 313 -7.12 -0.58 -42.46
CA GLU A 313 -6.83 -1.73 -41.56
C GLU A 313 -7.41 -1.43 -40.16
N GLN A 314 -8.74 -1.38 -40.04
CA GLN A 314 -9.38 -1.45 -38.73
C GLN A 314 -9.60 -2.91 -38.37
N ARG A 315 -8.77 -3.42 -37.45
CA ARG A 315 -9.01 -4.69 -36.75
C ARG A 315 -10.25 -4.53 -35.87
N CYS A 316 -11.41 -4.86 -36.41
CA CYS A 316 -12.61 -5.09 -35.61
C CYS A 316 -12.47 -6.45 -34.91
N THR A 317 -11.91 -6.48 -33.71
CA THR A 317 -12.05 -7.63 -32.80
C THR A 317 -13.42 -7.53 -32.15
N ALA A 318 -14.43 -8.18 -32.72
CA ALA A 318 -15.82 -8.07 -32.27
C ALA A 318 -16.07 -8.60 -30.85
N PHE A 319 -15.13 -9.35 -30.27
CA PHE A 319 -15.09 -9.68 -28.85
C PHE A 319 -13.62 -9.69 -28.41
N TYR A 320 -13.15 -8.55 -27.92
CA TYR A 320 -11.83 -8.44 -27.31
C TYR A 320 -11.89 -9.09 -25.91
N GLU A 321 -11.29 -10.27 -25.77
CA GLU A 321 -11.01 -10.88 -24.47
C GLU A 321 -9.61 -10.38 -24.08
N ALA A 322 -9.55 -9.34 -23.22
CA ALA A 322 -8.28 -8.79 -22.78
C ALA A 322 -7.48 -9.90 -22.08
N ASP A 323 -6.26 -10.16 -22.55
CA ASP A 323 -5.34 -11.03 -21.82
C ASP A 323 -5.02 -10.34 -20.50
N ARG A 324 -5.67 -10.86 -19.46
CA ARG A 324 -5.75 -10.19 -18.18
C ARG A 324 -4.33 -10.08 -17.61
N LYS A 325 -3.53 -11.15 -17.71
CA LYS A 325 -2.20 -11.27 -17.07
C LYS A 325 -1.10 -10.78 -17.99
N GLY A 326 -1.17 -9.49 -18.36
CA GLY A 326 -0.24 -8.80 -19.25
C GLY A 326 1.11 -9.51 -19.44
N GLY A 327 1.22 -10.33 -20.48
CA GLY A 327 2.48 -10.92 -20.93
C GLY A 327 2.66 -12.44 -20.78
N TYR A 328 1.75 -13.20 -20.18
CA TYR A 328 1.82 -14.67 -20.26
C TYR A 328 1.13 -15.15 -21.53
N SER A 329 1.85 -15.07 -22.65
CA SER A 329 1.40 -15.68 -23.89
C SER A 329 1.48 -17.20 -23.77
N ASP A 330 0.32 -17.83 -23.61
CA ASP A 330 0.17 -19.17 -24.17
C ASP A 330 0.40 -19.04 -25.67
N LYS A 331 1.49 -19.65 -26.15
CA LYS A 331 1.96 -19.64 -27.54
C LYS A 331 0.96 -20.29 -28.53
N THR A 332 -0.28 -20.54 -28.12
CA THR A 332 -1.29 -21.34 -28.82
C THR A 332 -2.51 -20.55 -29.31
N THR A 333 -2.52 -19.22 -29.22
CA THR A 333 -3.62 -18.44 -29.82
C THR A 333 -3.39 -18.25 -31.32
N GLN A 334 -3.79 -19.23 -32.14
CA GLN A 334 -3.78 -19.10 -33.59
C GLN A 334 -4.64 -17.91 -34.03
N SER A 335 -4.07 -17.00 -34.81
CA SER A 335 -4.81 -15.87 -35.37
C SER A 335 -5.86 -16.38 -36.37
N LEU A 336 -7.13 -16.35 -35.96
CA LEU A 336 -8.25 -16.74 -36.82
C LEU A 336 -8.54 -15.64 -37.85
N THR A 337 -8.73 -16.01 -39.12
CA THR A 337 -9.25 -15.11 -40.16
C THR A 337 -10.68 -14.66 -39.82
N LEU A 338 -11.05 -13.43 -40.19
CA LEU A 338 -12.34 -12.79 -39.83
C LEU A 338 -13.56 -13.69 -40.08
N GLY A 339 -13.61 -14.39 -41.23
CA GLY A 339 -14.69 -15.31 -41.56
C GLY A 339 -14.76 -16.55 -40.65
N ASN A 340 -13.63 -17.05 -40.19
CA ASN A 340 -13.54 -18.19 -39.27
C ASN A 340 -13.85 -17.77 -37.83
N ALA A 341 -13.48 -16.54 -37.44
CA ALA A 341 -13.86 -15.96 -36.15
C ALA A 341 -15.38 -15.76 -36.05
N VAL A 342 -16.03 -15.25 -37.11
CA VAL A 342 -17.49 -15.09 -37.16
C VAL A 342 -18.20 -16.43 -37.13
N LYS A 343 -17.71 -17.45 -37.87
CA LYS A 343 -18.26 -18.81 -37.82
C LYS A 343 -18.13 -19.47 -36.44
N LYS A 344 -17.03 -19.22 -35.72
CA LYS A 344 -16.82 -19.72 -34.35
C LYS A 344 -17.61 -18.94 -33.29
N GLY A 345 -17.82 -17.64 -33.50
CA GLY A 345 -18.52 -16.76 -32.54
C GLY A 345 -20.05 -16.85 -32.61
N LEU A 346 -20.63 -17.02 -33.80
CA LEU A 346 -22.10 -17.11 -33.99
C LEU A 346 -22.80 -18.14 -33.08
N PRO A 347 -22.27 -19.38 -32.91
CA PRO A 347 -22.83 -20.36 -31.99
C PRO A 347 -22.73 -19.95 -30.51
N MET A 348 -21.78 -19.09 -30.13
CA MET A 348 -21.56 -18.64 -28.74
C MET A 348 -22.50 -17.50 -28.35
N ILE A 349 -23.01 -16.72 -29.31
CA ILE A 349 -23.85 -15.55 -29.05
C ILE A 349 -25.21 -15.95 -28.47
N LEU A 350 -25.86 -16.98 -29.01
CA LEU A 350 -27.20 -17.37 -28.57
C LEU A 350 -27.24 -17.79 -27.08
N PRO A 351 -26.32 -18.66 -26.59
CA PRO A 351 -26.22 -18.99 -25.18
C PRO A 351 -25.93 -17.76 -24.30
N GLU A 352 -25.05 -16.86 -24.73
CA GLU A 352 -24.72 -15.65 -23.96
C GLU A 352 -25.89 -14.65 -23.91
N CYS A 353 -26.67 -14.52 -24.98
CA CYS A 353 -27.92 -13.75 -24.97
C CYS A 353 -28.98 -14.36 -24.05
N LYS A 354 -29.06 -15.69 -23.95
CA LYS A 354 -29.94 -16.36 -22.97
C LYS A 354 -29.47 -16.09 -21.53
N LYS A 355 -28.16 -16.16 -21.26
CA LYS A 355 -27.59 -15.76 -19.97
C LYS A 355 -27.87 -14.29 -19.65
N PHE A 356 -27.80 -13.40 -20.64
CA PHE A 356 -28.11 -11.98 -20.47
C PHE A 356 -29.59 -11.75 -20.15
N ALA A 357 -30.50 -12.46 -20.82
CA ALA A 357 -31.93 -12.39 -20.50
C ALA A 357 -32.21 -12.86 -19.07
N LYS A 358 -31.56 -13.95 -18.63
CA LYS A 358 -31.64 -14.43 -17.23
C LYS A 358 -31.07 -13.41 -16.25
N GLU A 359 -29.92 -12.81 -16.55
CA GLU A 359 -29.33 -11.73 -15.76
C GLU A 359 -30.28 -10.53 -15.62
N TRP A 360 -30.98 -10.17 -16.69
CA TRP A 360 -31.96 -9.08 -16.69
C TRP A 360 -33.16 -9.42 -15.81
N GLN A 361 -33.65 -10.66 -15.86
CA GLN A 361 -34.70 -11.17 -14.96
C GLN A 361 -34.25 -11.17 -13.50
N ASP A 362 -33.00 -11.56 -13.23
CA ASP A 362 -32.45 -11.62 -11.87
C ASP A 362 -32.20 -10.22 -11.29
N ASN A 363 -31.81 -9.23 -12.11
CA ASN A 363 -31.69 -7.84 -11.66
C ASN A 363 -33.05 -7.20 -11.34
N LEU A 364 -34.14 -7.68 -11.94
CA LEU A 364 -35.51 -7.24 -11.64
C LEU A 364 -36.08 -7.88 -10.36
N LYS A 365 -35.54 -9.04 -9.95
CA LYS A 365 -35.84 -9.64 -8.65
C LYS A 365 -35.01 -8.92 -7.59
N LEU A 366 -35.66 -8.22 -6.67
CA LEU A 366 -35.00 -7.67 -5.49
C LEU A 366 -34.28 -8.80 -4.75
N LYS A 367 -32.97 -8.64 -4.56
CA LYS A 367 -32.05 -9.70 -4.11
C LYS A 367 -32.40 -10.24 -2.71
N HIS A 368 -33.13 -9.46 -1.90
CA HIS A 368 -33.68 -9.88 -0.61
C HIS A 368 -35.06 -9.24 -0.41
N ILE A 369 -36.13 -10.01 -0.60
CA ILE A 369 -37.51 -9.57 -0.26
C ILE A 369 -37.71 -9.58 1.26
N PHE A 370 -36.91 -10.38 1.99
CA PHE A 370 -36.99 -10.55 3.44
C PHE A 370 -35.66 -10.17 4.11
N PRO A 371 -35.69 -9.51 5.29
CA PRO A 371 -34.49 -9.25 6.06
C PRO A 371 -33.88 -10.57 6.57
N LEU A 372 -32.57 -10.71 6.45
CA LEU A 372 -31.82 -11.83 7.04
C LEU A 372 -31.77 -11.68 8.57
N ASN A 373 -32.10 -12.74 9.31
CA ASN A 373 -32.07 -12.76 10.76
C ASN A 373 -30.71 -13.26 11.29
N HIS A 374 -30.46 -13.06 12.58
CA HIS A 374 -29.34 -13.67 13.27
C HIS A 374 -29.42 -15.21 13.19
N GLY A 375 -28.33 -15.84 12.78
CA GLY A 375 -28.22 -17.29 12.63
C GLY A 375 -28.54 -17.82 11.24
N ASP A 376 -29.10 -16.98 10.36
CA ASP A 376 -29.40 -17.37 8.98
C ASP A 376 -28.09 -17.59 8.21
N TYR A 377 -28.01 -18.71 7.50
CA TYR A 377 -26.86 -19.05 6.67
C TYR A 377 -27.31 -19.50 5.28
N GLU A 378 -26.48 -19.19 4.29
CA GLU A 378 -26.64 -19.59 2.90
C GLU A 378 -25.52 -20.55 2.53
N VAL A 379 -25.87 -21.70 1.97
CA VAL A 379 -24.91 -22.67 1.47
C VAL A 379 -24.55 -22.28 0.03
N LEU A 380 -23.28 -21.99 -0.21
CA LEU A 380 -22.78 -21.58 -1.52
C LEU A 380 -22.43 -22.77 -2.39
N TRP A 381 -21.73 -23.75 -1.80
CA TRP A 381 -21.30 -24.96 -2.47
C TRP A 381 -21.58 -26.15 -1.58
N ARG A 382 -22.38 -27.08 -2.10
CA ARG A 382 -22.64 -28.40 -1.54
C ARG A 382 -22.39 -29.39 -2.66
N PHE A 383 -21.48 -30.33 -2.47
CA PHE A 383 -20.91 -31.14 -3.55
C PHE A 383 -21.82 -32.32 -3.97
N ASP A 384 -23.15 -32.11 -3.90
CA ASP A 384 -24.19 -33.09 -4.22
C ASP A 384 -24.27 -33.36 -5.74
N GLU A 385 -24.06 -32.34 -6.57
CA GLU A 385 -24.00 -32.49 -8.03
C GLU A 385 -22.54 -32.75 -8.48
N ASP A 386 -22.30 -33.03 -9.76
CA ASP A 386 -20.96 -33.29 -10.33
C ASP A 386 -20.04 -32.04 -10.33
N ASP A 387 -20.38 -31.04 -9.52
CA ASP A 387 -19.80 -29.70 -9.34
C ASP A 387 -18.33 -29.72 -8.89
N VAL A 388 -17.84 -30.85 -8.40
CA VAL A 388 -16.42 -31.05 -8.08
C VAL A 388 -15.53 -30.77 -9.30
N LYS A 389 -16.04 -31.02 -10.52
CA LYS A 389 -15.31 -30.75 -11.78
C LYS A 389 -15.13 -29.27 -12.09
N ASP A 390 -15.97 -28.40 -11.53
CA ASP A 390 -15.89 -26.96 -11.74
C ASP A 390 -14.84 -26.29 -10.84
N TRP A 391 -14.36 -26.99 -9.83
CA TRP A 391 -13.28 -26.53 -8.97
C TRP A 391 -11.93 -26.70 -9.67
N LEU A 392 -11.17 -25.61 -9.73
CA LEU A 392 -9.86 -25.61 -10.37
C LEU A 392 -8.79 -26.04 -9.37
N VAL A 393 -8.11 -27.15 -9.66
CA VAL A 393 -6.92 -27.60 -8.93
C VAL A 393 -5.69 -26.96 -9.57
N THR A 394 -4.78 -26.45 -8.74
CA THR A 394 -3.50 -25.86 -9.15
C THR A 394 -2.40 -26.27 -8.17
N CYS A 395 -1.29 -26.77 -8.68
CA CYS A 395 -0.10 -27.12 -7.90
C CYS A 395 1.12 -26.29 -8.33
N ASP A 396 2.21 -26.39 -7.58
CA ASP A 396 3.52 -25.86 -7.99
C ASP A 396 4.07 -26.55 -9.25
N SER A 397 3.77 -27.85 -9.43
CA SER A 397 4.19 -28.64 -10.60
C SER A 397 3.54 -28.20 -11.91
N ASP A 398 2.31 -27.69 -11.87
CA ASP A 398 1.62 -27.15 -13.05
C ASP A 398 2.33 -25.91 -13.62
N LEU A 399 3.05 -25.18 -12.76
CA LEU A 399 3.85 -24.00 -13.13
C LEU A 399 5.33 -24.32 -13.36
N LEU A 400 5.74 -25.58 -13.28
CA LEU A 400 7.15 -26.02 -13.32
C LEU A 400 8.00 -25.44 -12.18
N GLU A 401 7.38 -25.00 -11.08
CA GLU A 401 8.05 -24.40 -9.91
C GLU A 401 8.27 -25.43 -8.78
N GLY A 402 7.72 -26.66 -8.88
CA GLY A 402 7.85 -27.68 -7.85
C GLY A 402 7.43 -29.08 -8.29
N LYS A 403 7.31 -30.00 -7.32
CA LYS A 403 7.02 -31.44 -7.54
C LYS A 403 5.75 -31.91 -6.81
N SER A 404 4.96 -31.00 -6.24
CA SER A 404 3.74 -31.37 -5.51
C SER A 404 2.66 -31.84 -6.47
N LYS A 405 1.80 -32.72 -5.99
CA LYS A 405 0.66 -33.25 -6.75
C LYS A 405 -0.61 -33.12 -5.92
N ALA A 406 -1.70 -32.74 -6.55
CA ALA A 406 -3.00 -32.67 -5.91
C ALA A 406 -4.13 -32.99 -6.86
N GLU A 407 -5.23 -33.46 -6.29
CA GLU A 407 -6.47 -33.74 -6.98
C GLU A 407 -7.66 -33.46 -6.06
N ILE A 408 -8.81 -33.19 -6.67
CA ILE A 408 -10.08 -33.10 -5.96
C ILE A 408 -10.99 -34.22 -6.48
N LEU A 409 -11.48 -35.05 -5.56
CA LEU A 409 -12.32 -36.20 -5.86
C LEU A 409 -13.64 -36.08 -5.13
N LYS A 410 -14.70 -36.62 -5.72
CA LYS A 410 -15.97 -36.80 -5.05
C LYS A 410 -15.93 -38.10 -4.24
N THR A 411 -16.33 -38.07 -2.98
CA THR A 411 -16.46 -39.28 -2.14
C THR A 411 -17.86 -39.88 -2.22
N GLU A 412 -18.02 -41.11 -1.76
CA GLU A 412 -19.31 -41.82 -1.72
C GLU A 412 -20.37 -41.09 -0.86
N ASN A 413 -19.94 -40.19 0.03
CA ASN A 413 -20.82 -39.43 0.92
C ASN A 413 -21.26 -38.08 0.33
N GLU A 414 -21.14 -37.88 -1.00
CA GLU A 414 -21.48 -36.60 -1.66
C GLU A 414 -20.65 -35.40 -1.14
N THR A 415 -19.41 -35.67 -0.71
CA THR A 415 -18.47 -34.63 -0.25
C THR A 415 -17.25 -34.53 -1.15
N ALA A 416 -16.54 -33.40 -1.10
CA ALA A 416 -15.32 -33.19 -1.86
C ALA A 416 -14.07 -33.52 -1.05
N LEU A 417 -13.26 -34.45 -1.53
CA LEU A 417 -11.96 -34.81 -0.97
C LEU A 417 -10.85 -34.13 -1.76
N PHE A 418 -10.22 -33.14 -1.15
CA PHE A 418 -8.99 -32.51 -1.62
C PHE A 418 -7.79 -33.26 -1.04
N ARG A 419 -7.07 -34.00 -1.90
CA ARG A 419 -5.92 -34.81 -1.47
C ARG A 419 -4.72 -34.66 -2.37
N GLY A 420 -3.55 -34.99 -1.84
CA GLY A 420 -2.32 -34.94 -2.61
C GLY A 420 -1.08 -35.19 -1.79
N PHE A 421 0.07 -34.93 -2.40
CA PHE A 421 1.39 -35.00 -1.78
C PHE A 421 2.10 -33.67 -2.00
N LEU A 422 2.50 -33.02 -0.89
CA LEU A 422 3.32 -31.81 -0.92
C LEU A 422 4.80 -32.17 -0.92
N ASP A 423 5.55 -31.64 -1.88
CA ASP A 423 7.00 -31.72 -1.93
C ASP A 423 7.62 -30.33 -1.84
N ILE A 424 8.51 -30.14 -0.86
CA ILE A 424 9.15 -28.84 -0.58
C ILE A 424 10.44 -28.69 -1.39
N ASP A 425 10.92 -29.77 -2.02
CA ASP A 425 12.16 -29.76 -2.77
C ASP A 425 12.04 -28.82 -3.98
N VAL A 426 12.87 -27.76 -3.98
CA VAL A 426 12.90 -26.75 -5.02
C VAL A 426 13.64 -27.30 -6.26
N PRO A 427 13.15 -27.08 -7.49
CA PRO A 427 13.88 -27.44 -8.72
C PRO A 427 15.22 -26.69 -8.85
N ASP A 428 16.22 -27.33 -9.48
CA ASP A 428 17.55 -26.74 -9.72
C ASP A 428 17.54 -25.71 -10.88
N ASP A 429 16.68 -24.69 -10.79
CA ASP A 429 16.51 -23.66 -11.84
C ASP A 429 17.24 -22.33 -11.53
N GLY A 430 17.76 -22.18 -10.31
CA GLY A 430 18.43 -20.96 -9.84
C GLY A 430 17.51 -19.74 -9.66
N HIS A 431 16.21 -19.89 -9.90
CA HIS A 431 15.21 -18.81 -9.87
C HIS A 431 14.17 -19.02 -8.77
N THR A 432 13.67 -20.25 -8.62
CA THR A 432 12.68 -20.61 -7.62
C THR A 432 13.33 -20.69 -6.24
N LYS A 433 12.71 -20.06 -5.24
CA LYS A 433 13.23 -20.01 -3.86
C LYS A 433 12.45 -20.87 -2.89
N ASN A 434 11.17 -21.11 -3.17
CA ASN A 434 10.25 -21.89 -2.35
C ASN A 434 9.37 -22.74 -3.25
N ALA A 435 9.16 -24.00 -2.88
CA ALA A 435 8.21 -24.93 -3.50
C ALA A 435 7.34 -25.57 -2.40
N GLY A 436 6.36 -26.38 -2.77
CA GLY A 436 5.51 -27.11 -1.83
C GLY A 436 4.18 -26.43 -1.55
N TYR A 437 3.37 -26.21 -2.58
CA TYR A 437 1.98 -25.82 -2.41
C TYR A 437 1.03 -26.58 -3.35
N ALA A 438 -0.18 -26.80 -2.84
CA ALA A 438 -1.32 -27.31 -3.60
C ALA A 438 -2.55 -26.47 -3.28
N ASN A 439 -3.34 -26.14 -4.28
CA ASN A 439 -4.45 -25.21 -4.13
C ASN A 439 -5.68 -25.65 -4.93
N ILE A 440 -6.86 -25.53 -4.33
CA ILE A 440 -8.15 -25.65 -5.01
C ILE A 440 -8.88 -24.32 -5.00
N ARG A 441 -9.51 -23.96 -6.11
CA ARG A 441 -10.23 -22.70 -6.27
C ARG A 441 -11.68 -22.97 -6.64
N ALA A 442 -12.58 -22.30 -5.93
CA ALA A 442 -14.01 -22.31 -6.22
C ALA A 442 -14.30 -21.68 -7.60
N PRO A 443 -15.38 -22.12 -8.28
CA PRO A 443 -15.75 -21.56 -9.57
C PRO A 443 -16.04 -20.06 -9.48
N VAL A 444 -15.58 -19.32 -10.49
CA VAL A 444 -15.83 -17.87 -10.59
C VAL A 444 -17.23 -17.66 -11.14
N ASN A 445 -18.01 -16.78 -10.51
CA ASN A 445 -19.34 -16.44 -11.02
C ASN A 445 -19.21 -15.60 -12.30
N MET A 446 -19.74 -16.15 -13.40
CA MET A 446 -19.69 -15.53 -14.73
C MET A 446 -21.09 -15.08 -15.16
N LYS A 447 -21.23 -13.79 -15.45
CA LYS A 447 -22.35 -13.17 -16.15
C LYS A 447 -22.31 -13.46 -17.66
N SER A 448 -23.33 -12.97 -18.34
CA SER A 448 -23.38 -12.90 -19.79
C SER A 448 -22.11 -12.27 -20.40
N PHE A 449 -21.76 -12.74 -21.59
CA PHE A 449 -20.58 -12.36 -22.35
C PHE A 449 -19.28 -12.60 -21.59
N LYS A 450 -19.24 -13.68 -20.79
CA LYS A 450 -18.10 -14.04 -19.93
C LYS A 450 -17.66 -12.92 -18.97
N ARG A 451 -18.55 -11.99 -18.65
CA ARG A 451 -18.25 -10.93 -17.69
C ARG A 451 -18.16 -11.54 -16.30
N GLN A 452 -17.16 -11.18 -15.52
CA GLN A 452 -17.09 -11.67 -14.14
C GLN A 452 -18.07 -10.90 -13.26
N LYS A 453 -18.79 -11.62 -12.39
CA LYS A 453 -19.59 -11.03 -11.33
C LYS A 453 -18.91 -11.39 -10.00
N PRO A 454 -18.39 -10.43 -9.24
CA PRO A 454 -17.95 -10.74 -7.91
C PRO A 454 -19.15 -11.18 -7.05
N TYR A 455 -18.90 -12.07 -6.11
CA TYR A 455 -19.80 -12.42 -5.04
C TYR A 455 -19.95 -11.24 -4.08
N ASP A 456 -21.19 -10.99 -3.69
CA ASP A 456 -21.57 -9.95 -2.75
C ASP A 456 -22.11 -10.64 -1.50
N TRP A 457 -21.29 -10.61 -0.46
CA TRP A 457 -21.51 -11.21 0.87
C TRP A 457 -21.63 -10.14 1.96
N SER A 458 -21.98 -8.90 1.59
CA SER A 458 -22.08 -7.76 2.50
C SER A 458 -23.03 -7.99 3.68
N ASP A 459 -24.13 -8.72 3.43
CA ASP A 459 -25.15 -9.06 4.43
C ASP A 459 -24.73 -10.14 5.44
N TYR A 460 -23.59 -10.79 5.24
CA TYR A 460 -23.09 -11.89 6.06
C TYR A 460 -21.81 -11.50 6.83
N THR A 461 -21.61 -12.09 8.00
CA THR A 461 -20.49 -11.76 8.90
C THR A 461 -19.43 -12.86 8.98
N HIS A 462 -19.80 -14.11 8.72
CA HIS A 462 -18.92 -15.27 8.82
C HIS A 462 -18.90 -16.11 7.54
N LEU A 463 -17.75 -16.72 7.29
CA LEU A 463 -17.59 -17.86 6.40
C LEU A 463 -17.79 -19.15 7.21
N LEU A 464 -18.63 -20.05 6.71
CA LEU A 464 -18.98 -21.32 7.34
C LEU A 464 -18.42 -22.47 6.50
N LEU A 465 -17.59 -23.32 7.10
CA LEU A 465 -17.11 -24.53 6.44
C LEU A 465 -17.34 -25.73 7.33
N LYS A 466 -17.93 -26.79 6.79
CA LYS A 466 -17.95 -28.10 7.44
C LYS A 466 -16.92 -29.00 6.76
N VAL A 467 -15.84 -29.30 7.47
CA VAL A 467 -14.70 -30.03 6.93
C VAL A 467 -14.27 -31.15 7.87
N ARG A 468 -13.58 -32.14 7.33
CA ARG A 468 -12.87 -33.18 8.06
C ARG A 468 -11.44 -33.20 7.54
N GLY A 469 -10.47 -32.93 8.40
CA GLY A 469 -9.07 -32.80 8.00
C GLY A 469 -8.16 -33.83 8.64
N ASP A 470 -6.92 -33.80 8.20
CA ASP A 470 -5.82 -34.70 8.58
C ASP A 470 -4.96 -34.18 9.74
N GLY A 471 -5.28 -33.00 10.29
CA GLY A 471 -4.50 -32.35 11.34
C GLY A 471 -3.53 -31.29 10.81
N ARG A 472 -3.44 -31.09 9.48
CA ARG A 472 -2.65 -30.03 8.89
C ARG A 472 -3.36 -28.68 8.93
N ALA A 473 -2.58 -27.63 8.70
CA ALA A 473 -3.07 -26.27 8.52
C ALA A 473 -3.30 -25.98 7.04
N TYR A 474 -4.52 -25.59 6.70
CA TYR A 474 -4.89 -25.14 5.36
C TYR A 474 -5.11 -23.63 5.38
N SER A 475 -4.70 -22.92 4.33
CA SER A 475 -4.97 -21.50 4.18
C SER A 475 -6.24 -21.29 3.36
N LEU A 476 -7.26 -20.68 3.96
CA LEU A 476 -8.41 -20.17 3.21
C LEU A 476 -8.03 -18.84 2.60
N VAL A 477 -8.26 -18.70 1.29
CA VAL A 477 -7.84 -17.52 0.51
C VAL A 477 -9.06 -16.91 -0.17
N LEU A 478 -9.33 -15.65 0.11
CA LEU A 478 -10.34 -14.84 -0.54
C LEU A 478 -9.66 -13.81 -1.44
N ALA A 479 -9.86 -13.94 -2.75
CA ALA A 479 -9.40 -12.94 -3.70
C ALA A 479 -10.50 -11.90 -3.94
N MET A 480 -10.12 -10.62 -4.05
CA MET A 480 -11.07 -9.53 -4.31
C MET A 480 -10.93 -9.00 -5.74
N ASP A 481 -12.02 -8.44 -6.26
CA ASP A 481 -12.03 -7.71 -7.52
C ASP A 481 -11.74 -6.22 -7.26
N ARG A 482 -10.46 -5.82 -7.28
CA ARG A 482 -10.05 -4.42 -7.09
C ARG A 482 -10.01 -3.65 -8.41
N TYR A 483 -10.19 -2.33 -8.34
CA TYR A 483 -10.30 -1.45 -9.51
C TYR A 483 -8.98 -1.25 -10.28
N PHE A 484 -7.83 -1.45 -9.63
CA PHE A 484 -6.50 -1.20 -10.21
C PHE A 484 -5.70 -2.50 -10.36
N ASP A 485 -5.08 -2.69 -11.52
CA ASP A 485 -4.27 -3.87 -11.88
C ASP A 485 -3.00 -4.04 -11.03
N ILE A 486 -2.58 -3.00 -10.29
CA ILE A 486 -1.37 -3.03 -9.45
C ILE A 486 -1.54 -3.98 -8.24
N GLN A 487 -2.78 -4.15 -7.75
CA GLN A 487 -3.10 -4.90 -6.53
C GLN A 487 -3.52 -6.35 -6.78
N TRP A 488 -3.13 -6.91 -7.92
CA TRP A 488 -3.78 -8.14 -8.40
C TRP A 488 -3.32 -9.43 -7.72
N ASN A 489 -2.20 -9.36 -6.99
CA ASN A 489 -1.71 -10.45 -6.14
C ASN A 489 -2.20 -10.34 -4.69
N ASP A 490 -2.99 -9.31 -4.38
CA ASP A 490 -3.49 -9.07 -3.04
C ASP A 490 -4.67 -9.99 -2.75
N VAL A 491 -4.50 -10.83 -1.74
CA VAL A 491 -5.47 -11.82 -1.30
C VAL A 491 -5.62 -11.77 0.21
N TYR A 492 -6.80 -12.12 0.70
CA TYR A 492 -7.10 -12.24 2.12
C TYR A 492 -6.95 -13.69 2.54
N GLN A 493 -6.19 -13.96 3.59
CA GLN A 493 -5.87 -15.31 4.04
C GLN A 493 -6.31 -15.54 5.48
N TYR A 494 -6.70 -16.78 5.78
CA TYR A 494 -6.97 -17.25 7.12
C TYR A 494 -6.46 -18.70 7.30
N PRO A 495 -5.62 -18.99 8.31
CA PRO A 495 -5.17 -20.34 8.60
C PRO A 495 -6.29 -21.14 9.26
N LEU A 496 -6.85 -22.08 8.51
CA LEU A 496 -7.77 -23.10 8.99
C LEU A 496 -6.96 -24.28 9.56
N PHE A 497 -6.91 -24.36 10.88
CA PHE A 497 -6.39 -25.52 11.58
C PHE A 497 -7.42 -26.64 11.56
N THR A 498 -7.03 -27.82 11.07
CA THR A 498 -7.88 -29.00 11.12
C THR A 498 -7.52 -29.88 12.31
N ARG A 499 -8.52 -30.56 12.88
CA ARG A 499 -8.27 -31.59 13.89
C ARG A 499 -7.97 -32.90 13.18
N GLY A 500 -6.82 -33.50 13.45
CA GLY A 500 -6.48 -34.82 12.92
C GLY A 500 -7.36 -35.90 13.55
N GLY A 501 -8.25 -36.50 12.76
CA GLY A 501 -9.15 -37.57 13.21
C GLY A 501 -10.40 -37.70 12.33
N PRO A 502 -11.24 -38.73 12.55
CA PRO A 502 -12.39 -39.03 11.68
C PRO A 502 -13.58 -38.06 11.83
N TYR A 503 -13.44 -37.00 12.63
CA TYR A 503 -14.54 -36.15 13.07
C TYR A 503 -14.76 -34.94 12.15
N TRP A 504 -16.02 -34.63 11.89
CA TRP A 504 -16.42 -33.39 11.23
C TRP A 504 -16.23 -32.19 12.16
N GLN A 505 -15.61 -31.13 11.65
CA GLN A 505 -15.51 -29.83 12.29
C GLN A 505 -16.28 -28.78 11.50
N ILE A 506 -17.03 -27.94 12.21
CA ILE A 506 -17.69 -26.77 11.63
C ILE A 506 -16.86 -25.55 12.01
N ALA A 507 -16.18 -24.97 11.05
CA ALA A 507 -15.42 -23.74 11.19
C ALA A 507 -16.33 -22.54 10.90
N LYS A 508 -16.64 -21.77 11.95
CA LYS A 508 -17.30 -20.46 11.87
C LYS A 508 -16.23 -19.39 11.91
N ILE A 509 -15.93 -18.78 10.78
CA ILE A 509 -14.77 -17.90 10.62
C ILE A 509 -15.27 -16.48 10.32
N PRO A 510 -15.10 -15.52 11.23
CA PRO A 510 -15.50 -14.14 10.96
C PRO A 510 -14.67 -13.54 9.83
N PHE A 511 -15.30 -12.78 8.93
CA PHE A 511 -14.59 -12.07 7.86
C PHE A 511 -13.57 -11.04 8.42
N SER A 512 -13.79 -10.52 9.63
CA SER A 512 -12.88 -9.62 10.33
C SER A 512 -11.51 -10.23 10.63
N LYS A 513 -11.40 -11.56 10.68
CA LYS A 513 -10.17 -12.31 11.00
C LYS A 513 -9.32 -12.66 9.78
N PHE A 514 -9.72 -12.30 8.58
CA PHE A 514 -8.87 -12.51 7.41
C PHE A 514 -7.81 -11.41 7.31
N PHE A 515 -6.55 -11.78 7.09
CA PHE A 515 -5.45 -10.83 6.90
C PHE A 515 -5.04 -10.74 5.43
N LEU A 516 -4.62 -9.54 5.02
CA LEU A 516 -4.09 -9.23 3.71
C LEU A 516 -2.68 -9.80 3.52
N ALA A 517 -2.49 -10.55 2.44
CA ALA A 517 -1.22 -11.05 1.96
C ALA A 517 -1.07 -10.73 0.46
N SER A 518 0.16 -10.47 0.01
CA SER A 518 0.49 -10.26 -1.40
C SER A 518 1.68 -11.14 -1.77
N LYS A 519 1.54 -11.95 -2.82
CA LYS A 519 2.54 -12.95 -3.24
C LYS A 519 3.06 -13.84 -2.08
N GLY A 520 2.15 -14.29 -1.22
CA GLY A 520 2.48 -15.13 -0.06
C GLY A 520 3.19 -14.41 1.09
N ARG A 521 3.35 -13.08 1.04
CA ARG A 521 3.85 -12.27 2.15
C ARG A 521 2.71 -11.52 2.81
N ILE A 522 2.58 -11.69 4.13
CA ILE A 522 1.68 -10.89 4.95
C ILE A 522 2.07 -9.42 4.79
N GLN A 523 1.08 -8.56 4.55
CA GLN A 523 1.32 -7.13 4.40
C GLN A 523 1.29 -6.45 5.76
N ASP A 524 2.18 -5.50 6.01
CA ASP A 524 2.16 -4.77 7.28
C ASP A 524 0.90 -3.89 7.39
N LYS A 525 0.48 -3.29 6.26
CA LYS A 525 -0.70 -2.44 6.18
C LYS A 525 -1.95 -3.27 5.90
N GLN A 526 -2.51 -3.84 6.96
CA GLN A 526 -3.76 -4.59 6.94
C GLN A 526 -4.96 -3.67 6.65
N GLN A 527 -5.99 -4.21 6.02
CA GLN A 527 -7.23 -3.51 5.65
C GLN A 527 -8.41 -4.44 5.86
N LYS A 528 -9.60 -3.91 6.19
CA LYS A 528 -10.82 -4.73 6.22
C LYS A 528 -11.13 -5.31 4.83
N ILE A 529 -11.70 -6.51 4.81
CA ILE A 529 -12.14 -7.16 3.58
C ILE A 529 -13.39 -6.48 3.02
N ASP A 530 -13.40 -6.21 1.72
CA ASP A 530 -14.58 -5.73 1.01
C ASP A 530 -15.45 -6.94 0.62
N ARG A 531 -16.55 -7.10 1.35
CA ARG A 531 -17.47 -8.24 1.21
C ARG A 531 -18.36 -8.14 -0.04
N GLU A 532 -18.49 -6.96 -0.65
CA GLU A 532 -19.32 -6.76 -1.84
C GLU A 532 -18.63 -7.28 -3.12
N ARG A 533 -17.30 -7.38 -3.10
CA ARG A 533 -16.47 -7.59 -4.30
C ARG A 533 -15.57 -8.81 -4.21
N ILE A 534 -16.07 -9.92 -3.67
CA ILE A 534 -15.30 -11.15 -3.54
C ILE A 534 -15.26 -11.88 -4.88
N LYS A 535 -14.06 -12.12 -5.40
CA LYS A 535 -13.86 -12.72 -6.72
C LYS A 535 -13.96 -14.24 -6.69
N TYR A 536 -13.25 -14.87 -5.76
CA TYR A 536 -13.30 -16.32 -5.54
C TYR A 536 -12.78 -16.67 -4.14
N LEU A 537 -13.20 -17.84 -3.66
CA LEU A 537 -12.61 -18.56 -2.53
C LEU A 537 -11.63 -19.62 -3.05
N ALA A 538 -10.52 -19.82 -2.34
CA ALA A 538 -9.58 -20.89 -2.58
C ALA A 538 -9.10 -21.50 -1.25
N ILE A 539 -8.68 -22.76 -1.29
CA ILE A 539 -8.13 -23.48 -0.14
C ILE A 539 -6.77 -24.01 -0.55
N THR A 540 -5.73 -23.58 0.15
CA THR A 540 -4.33 -23.87 -0.16
C THR A 540 -3.69 -24.69 0.96
N ALA A 541 -3.07 -25.80 0.61
CA ALA A 541 -2.16 -26.54 1.48
C ALA A 541 -0.73 -26.02 1.23
N SER A 542 -0.12 -25.39 2.24
CA SER A 542 1.22 -24.78 2.16
C SER A 542 1.90 -24.71 3.53
N ASP A 543 1.73 -25.75 4.34
CA ASP A 543 2.22 -25.84 5.72
C ASP A 543 3.74 -26.07 5.84
N ARG A 544 4.47 -26.09 4.71
CA ARG A 544 5.90 -26.43 4.63
C ARG A 544 6.22 -27.78 5.28
N PHE A 545 5.28 -28.72 5.22
CA PHE A 545 5.50 -30.09 5.66
C PHE A 545 5.38 -31.07 4.49
N LYS A 546 6.47 -31.79 4.22
CA LYS A 546 6.56 -32.76 3.12
C LYS A 546 5.76 -34.00 3.49
N GLY A 547 4.81 -34.38 2.65
CA GLY A 547 3.99 -35.56 2.88
C GLY A 547 2.60 -35.47 2.27
N GLU A 548 1.78 -36.47 2.56
CA GLU A 548 0.39 -36.54 2.12
C GLU A 548 -0.50 -35.57 2.91
N PHE A 549 -1.44 -34.95 2.21
CA PHE A 549 -2.49 -34.14 2.82
C PHE A 549 -3.86 -34.60 2.35
N ASN A 550 -4.85 -34.53 3.24
CA ASN A 550 -6.23 -34.94 2.97
C ASN A 550 -7.23 -34.03 3.70
N LEU A 551 -8.02 -33.27 2.94
CA LEU A 551 -9.08 -32.42 3.44
C LEU A 551 -10.40 -32.77 2.75
N GLU A 552 -11.36 -33.24 3.53
CA GLU A 552 -12.71 -33.51 3.05
C GLU A 552 -13.64 -32.35 3.44
N ILE A 553 -14.48 -31.93 2.48
CA ILE A 553 -15.33 -30.75 2.58
C ILE A 553 -16.75 -31.17 2.26
N ASP A 554 -17.65 -31.02 3.23
CA ASP A 554 -19.08 -31.30 3.07
C ASP A 554 -19.77 -30.12 2.39
N PHE A 555 -19.63 -28.93 2.98
CA PHE A 555 -20.16 -27.72 2.38
C PHE A 555 -19.36 -26.47 2.78
N VAL A 556 -19.50 -25.44 1.95
CA VAL A 556 -19.04 -24.09 2.20
C VAL A 556 -20.24 -23.15 2.10
N GLY A 557 -20.40 -22.29 3.10
CA GLY A 557 -21.50 -21.34 3.19
C GLY A 557 -21.09 -20.04 3.86
N ILE A 558 -22.04 -19.14 3.99
CA ILE A 558 -21.91 -17.83 4.64
C ILE A 558 -23.00 -17.68 5.68
N LEU A 559 -22.68 -17.09 6.83
CA LEU A 559 -23.55 -16.99 8.00
C LEU A 559 -23.67 -15.53 8.42
N ARG A 560 -24.89 -15.11 8.74
CA ARG A 560 -25.17 -13.82 9.37
C ARG A 560 -25.27 -14.01 10.88
N ASP A 561 -24.35 -13.39 11.58
CA ASP A 561 -24.35 -13.32 13.04
C ASP A 561 -24.32 -11.85 13.46
N GLU A 562 -25.45 -11.36 13.97
CA GLU A 562 -25.61 -9.98 14.47
C GLU A 562 -24.85 -9.68 15.78
N THR A 563 -24.44 -10.71 16.53
CA THR A 563 -23.65 -10.50 17.76
C THR A 563 -22.22 -10.11 17.45
N HIS A 564 -21.72 -10.49 16.27
CA HIS A 564 -20.38 -10.15 15.80
C HIS A 564 -20.34 -8.77 15.17
N LYS A 565 -19.99 -7.77 15.98
CA LYS A 565 -19.90 -6.35 15.59
C LYS A 565 -18.51 -5.93 15.10
N GLU A 566 -17.52 -6.80 15.22
CA GLU A 566 -16.15 -6.49 14.84
C GLU A 566 -16.02 -6.44 13.31
N GLU A 567 -15.67 -5.27 12.77
CA GLU A 567 -15.40 -5.13 11.34
C GLU A 567 -14.00 -5.63 10.96
N PHE A 568 -13.03 -5.56 11.88
CA PHE A 568 -11.62 -5.81 11.59
C PHE A 568 -10.84 -6.17 12.87
N HIS A 569 -10.18 -7.33 12.85
CA HIS A 569 -9.53 -7.92 14.04
C HIS A 569 -8.09 -7.43 14.27
N TYR A 570 -7.44 -6.93 13.23
CA TYR A 570 -6.02 -6.59 13.29
C TYR A 570 -5.82 -5.13 13.70
N GLU A 571 -5.09 -4.90 14.78
CA GLU A 571 -4.72 -3.55 15.16
C GLU A 571 -3.70 -3.01 14.15
N MET A 572 -4.08 -1.96 13.44
CA MET A 572 -3.13 -1.18 12.67
C MET A 572 -2.37 -0.27 13.60
N TYR A 573 -1.13 -0.63 13.91
CA TYR A 573 -0.19 0.33 14.45
C TYR A 573 0.09 1.34 13.33
N TYR A 574 -0.25 2.60 13.56
CA TYR A 574 0.21 3.68 12.71
C TYR A 574 1.72 3.78 12.87
N VAL A 575 2.44 2.96 12.10
CA VAL A 575 3.84 3.21 11.77
C VAL A 575 3.76 4.36 10.78
N ASP A 576 3.97 5.56 11.29
CA ASP A 576 3.98 6.79 10.50
C ASP A 576 4.81 6.50 9.23
N THR A 577 4.18 6.46 8.04
CA THR A 577 4.73 5.92 6.77
C THR A 577 6.04 6.57 6.32
N ASN A 578 6.38 7.64 7.03
CA ASN A 578 7.65 8.30 6.97
C ASN A 578 8.80 7.40 7.50
N MET A 579 8.64 6.44 8.42
CA MET A 579 9.76 5.63 8.98
C MET A 579 10.46 4.64 8.02
N LEU A 580 9.99 4.49 6.77
CA LEU A 580 10.55 3.54 5.78
C LEU A 580 11.13 4.20 4.51
N TYR A 581 11.21 5.54 4.46
CA TYR A 581 11.84 6.28 3.37
C TYR A 581 12.83 7.31 3.91
#